data_AF-A0A1B6HM10-F1
#
_entry.id   AF-A0A1B6HM10-F1
#
_cell.length_a   1.000
_cell.length_b   1.000
_cell.length_c   1.000
_cell.angle_alpha   90.00
_cell.angle_beta   90.00
_cell.angle_gamma   90.00
#
_symmetry.space_group_name_H-M   'P 1'
#
loop_
_entity.id
_entity.type
_entity.pdbx_description
1 polymer ?
#
loop_
_entity_poly.entity_id
_entity_poly.type
_entity_poly.pdbx_seq_one_letter_code
_entity_poly.pdbx_strand_id
1 'polypeptide(L)'
;NSSPEDELPRRQQSVHSHSFEDSDLATLRSLNEGEISAEMMTFHEAVSQLQQLEDDVLESHKTVLDSHALWRQKHGQLLTMTRDVDYDQDAYSKQLETLLADQITALVQFREKNNQYRLQLANEEQISQKMKSPLVSQRYAYN
;
A
#
# COMPACT_ATOMS: atom_id res chain seq x y z
N ASN A 1 59.73 34.05 -60.17
CA ASN A 1 58.78 34.78 -61.04
C ASN A 1 57.57 33.88 -61.22
N SER A 2 56.35 34.40 -61.03
CA SER A 2 55.03 33.81 -61.33
C SER A 2 54.67 32.38 -60.87
N SER A 3 53.63 32.29 -60.04
CA SER A 3 52.63 31.21 -59.95
C SER A 3 51.54 31.41 -61.05
N PRO A 4 50.30 30.83 -61.02
CA PRO A 4 49.67 29.78 -60.18
C PRO A 4 49.62 28.42 -60.94
N GLU A 5 48.67 27.46 -60.91
CA GLU A 5 47.29 27.22 -60.40
C GLU A 5 47.10 25.69 -60.17
N ASP A 6 46.07 25.14 -59.49
CA ASP A 6 45.41 25.45 -58.21
C ASP A 6 44.54 24.22 -57.79
N GLU A 7 44.36 23.93 -56.49
CA GLU A 7 43.37 22.91 -56.02
C GLU A 7 43.01 23.02 -54.50
N LEU A 8 41.72 23.23 -54.22
CA LEU A 8 41.05 23.08 -52.92
C LEU A 8 40.11 21.85 -52.99
N PRO A 9 39.55 21.30 -51.88
CA PRO A 9 39.65 21.70 -50.47
C PRO A 9 39.97 20.56 -49.47
N ARG A 10 40.44 20.90 -48.26
CA ARG A 10 40.12 20.08 -47.07
C ARG A 10 39.11 20.80 -46.17
N ARG A 11 37.84 20.51 -46.47
CA ARG A 11 36.66 20.79 -45.64
C ARG A 11 36.85 20.13 -44.27
N GLN A 12 37.34 20.86 -43.28
CA GLN A 12 37.49 20.35 -41.92
C GLN A 12 36.10 20.18 -41.32
N GLN A 13 35.60 18.94 -41.34
CA GLN A 13 34.27 18.60 -40.88
C GLN A 13 34.15 18.85 -39.37
N SER A 14 33.05 19.48 -38.95
CA SER A 14 32.60 19.37 -37.57
C SER A 14 32.10 17.94 -37.35
N VAL A 15 32.79 17.18 -36.50
CA VAL A 15 32.45 15.79 -36.15
C VAL A 15 32.43 15.60 -34.62
N HIS A 16 32.22 16.68 -33.85
CA HIS A 16 32.40 16.67 -32.40
C HIS A 16 31.19 17.15 -31.57
N SER A 17 30.00 17.27 -32.16
CA SER A 17 28.76 17.57 -31.41
C SER A 17 28.06 16.30 -30.89
N HIS A 18 27.83 15.33 -31.79
CA HIS A 18 26.86 14.26 -31.54
C HIS A 18 27.28 13.17 -30.55
N SER A 19 28.57 13.00 -30.22
CA SER A 19 28.99 11.96 -29.26
C SER A 19 28.72 12.29 -27.79
N PHE A 20 28.55 13.57 -27.46
CA PHE A 20 28.23 14.02 -26.10
C PHE A 20 26.71 14.01 -25.86
N GLU A 21 25.95 14.48 -26.85
CA GLU A 21 24.48 14.51 -26.85
C GLU A 21 23.88 13.10 -26.61
N ASP A 22 24.43 12.06 -27.26
CA ASP A 22 24.00 10.66 -27.10
C ASP A 22 24.39 10.08 -25.71
N SER A 23 25.51 10.54 -25.14
CA SER A 23 25.99 10.11 -23.80
C SER A 23 25.12 10.68 -22.69
N ASP A 24 24.74 11.95 -22.79
CA ASP A 24 23.83 12.59 -21.82
C ASP A 24 22.42 12.00 -21.95
N LEU A 25 21.94 11.73 -23.18
CA LEU A 25 20.66 11.06 -23.42
C LEU A 25 20.64 9.62 -22.85
N ALA A 26 21.71 8.85 -23.02
CA ALA A 26 21.85 7.52 -22.42
C ALA A 26 21.86 7.58 -20.88
N THR A 27 22.52 8.59 -20.31
CA THR A 27 22.55 8.83 -18.86
C THR A 27 21.16 9.16 -18.32
N LEU A 28 20.42 10.06 -19.00
CA LEU A 28 19.05 10.41 -18.64
C LEU A 28 18.08 9.22 -18.74
N ARG A 29 18.24 8.35 -19.75
CA ARG A 29 17.47 7.09 -19.86
C ARG A 29 17.76 6.14 -18.71
N SER A 30 19.04 5.91 -18.41
CA SER A 30 19.48 5.05 -17.29
C SER A 30 18.92 5.52 -15.93
N LEU A 31 18.94 6.84 -15.69
CA LEU A 31 18.35 7.44 -14.49
C LEU A 31 16.82 7.23 -14.43
N ASN A 32 16.11 7.51 -15.53
CA ASN A 32 14.66 7.33 -15.63
C ASN A 32 14.24 5.84 -15.50
N GLU A 33 15.01 4.91 -16.07
CA GLU A 33 14.78 3.46 -15.91
C GLU A 33 15.01 3.01 -14.47
N GLY A 34 16.01 3.56 -13.78
CA GLY A 34 16.24 3.33 -12.35
C GLY A 34 15.13 3.90 -11.45
N GLU A 35 14.63 5.09 -11.76
CA GLU A 35 13.52 5.74 -11.04
C GLU A 35 12.21 4.96 -11.18
N ILE A 36 11.85 4.57 -12.41
CA ILE A 36 10.68 3.72 -12.69
C ILE A 36 10.80 2.35 -11.99
N SER A 37 12.01 1.77 -11.93
CA SER A 37 12.26 0.52 -11.20
C SER A 37 12.01 0.67 -9.69
N ALA A 38 12.42 1.80 -9.10
CA ALA A 38 12.18 2.11 -7.69
C ALA A 38 10.69 2.38 -7.39
N GLU A 39 9.97 3.09 -8.26
CA GLU A 39 8.50 3.25 -8.13
C GLU A 39 7.78 1.89 -8.22
N MET A 40 8.15 1.03 -9.18
CA MET A 40 7.57 -0.30 -9.35
C MET A 40 7.83 -1.21 -8.12
N MET A 41 9.03 -1.14 -7.53
CA MET A 41 9.33 -1.85 -6.28
C MET A 41 8.48 -1.33 -5.11
N THR A 42 8.36 0.00 -4.97
CA THR A 42 7.53 0.64 -3.94
C THR A 42 6.06 0.22 -4.05
N PHE A 43 5.53 0.10 -5.26
CA PHE A 43 4.17 -0.38 -5.52
C PHE A 43 3.99 -1.86 -5.16
N HIS A 44 4.92 -2.74 -5.57
CA HIS A 44 4.87 -4.15 -5.19
C HIS A 44 4.93 -4.34 -3.67
N GLU A 45 5.73 -3.53 -2.96
CA GLU A 45 5.75 -3.54 -1.50
C GLU A 45 4.40 -3.09 -0.90
N ALA A 46 3.84 -1.98 -1.38
CA ALA A 46 2.56 -1.46 -0.89
C ALA A 46 1.39 -2.43 -1.08
N VAL A 47 1.34 -3.12 -2.23
CA VAL A 47 0.35 -4.16 -2.54
C VAL A 47 0.56 -5.42 -1.67
N SER A 48 1.82 -5.82 -1.43
CA SER A 48 2.14 -6.96 -0.55
C SER A 48 1.70 -6.69 0.90
N GLN A 49 2.02 -5.50 1.42
CA GLN A 49 1.55 -5.02 2.73
C GLN A 49 0.02 -4.94 2.80
N LEU A 50 -0.64 -4.49 1.72
CA LEU A 50 -2.10 -4.39 1.65
C LEU A 50 -2.75 -5.77 1.74
N GLN A 51 -2.24 -6.77 1.02
CA GLN A 51 -2.78 -8.12 1.03
C GLN A 51 -2.57 -8.81 2.40
N GLN A 52 -1.42 -8.61 3.05
CA GLN A 52 -1.23 -9.09 4.43
C GLN A 52 -2.26 -8.48 5.40
N LEU A 53 -2.52 -7.17 5.29
CA LEU A 53 -3.52 -6.49 6.12
C LEU A 53 -4.96 -6.93 5.81
N GLU A 54 -5.25 -7.37 4.58
CA GLU A 54 -6.53 -7.98 4.24
C GLU A 54 -6.72 -9.33 4.97
N ASP A 55 -5.75 -10.24 4.87
CA ASP A 55 -5.77 -11.53 5.57
C ASP A 55 -5.89 -11.33 7.10
N ASP A 56 -5.12 -10.41 7.67
CA ASP A 56 -5.17 -10.04 9.09
C ASP A 56 -6.58 -9.58 9.54
N VAL A 57 -7.27 -8.79 8.70
CA VAL A 57 -8.64 -8.32 8.94
C VAL A 57 -9.66 -9.45 8.77
N LEU A 58 -9.51 -10.31 7.76
CA LEU A 58 -10.42 -11.44 7.51
C LEU A 58 -10.36 -12.49 8.62
N GLU A 59 -9.17 -12.85 9.11
CA GLU A 59 -9.00 -13.73 10.27
C GLU A 59 -9.60 -13.12 11.53
N SER A 60 -9.36 -11.82 11.78
CA SER A 60 -9.89 -11.12 12.94
C SER A 60 -11.43 -11.00 12.89
N HIS A 61 -12.01 -10.76 11.72
CA HIS A 61 -13.46 -10.75 11.52
C HIS A 61 -14.08 -12.11 11.82
N LYS A 62 -13.48 -13.19 11.32
CA LYS A 62 -13.92 -14.57 11.61
C LYS A 62 -13.83 -14.88 13.11
N THR A 63 -12.73 -14.51 13.75
CA THR A 63 -12.51 -14.71 15.20
C THR A 63 -13.56 -13.98 16.04
N VAL A 64 -13.95 -12.76 15.66
CA VAL A 64 -15.04 -12.01 16.30
C VAL A 64 -16.41 -12.67 16.04
N LEU A 65 -16.65 -13.18 14.83
CA LEU A 65 -17.90 -13.89 14.49
C LEU A 65 -18.08 -15.18 15.31
N ASP A 66 -17.02 -15.98 15.45
CA ASP A 66 -17.01 -17.19 16.28
C ASP A 66 -17.18 -16.82 17.78
N SER A 67 -16.54 -15.74 18.23
CA SER A 67 -16.72 -15.19 19.59
C SER A 67 -18.16 -14.74 19.86
N HIS A 68 -18.87 -14.18 18.88
CA HIS A 68 -20.28 -13.80 19.02
C HIS A 68 -21.21 -14.97 19.34
N ALA A 69 -20.89 -16.20 18.92
CA ALA A 69 -21.65 -17.39 19.31
C ALA A 69 -21.45 -17.71 20.81
N LEU A 70 -20.20 -17.71 21.28
CA LEU A 70 -19.84 -17.93 22.69
C LEU A 70 -20.41 -16.83 23.60
N TRP A 71 -20.28 -15.55 23.22
CA TRP A 71 -20.82 -14.44 24.00
C TRP A 71 -22.35 -14.51 24.11
N ARG A 72 -23.05 -14.88 23.03
CA ARG A 72 -24.51 -15.10 23.06
C ARG A 72 -24.90 -16.19 24.06
N GLN A 73 -24.13 -17.29 24.11
CA GLN A 73 -24.33 -18.35 25.09
C GLN A 73 -24.09 -17.85 26.53
N LYS A 74 -22.96 -17.16 26.79
CA LYS A 74 -22.65 -16.60 28.12
C LYS A 74 -23.73 -15.62 28.60
N HIS A 75 -24.18 -14.68 27.73
CA HIS A 75 -25.30 -13.76 28.03
C HIS A 75 -26.61 -14.51 28.33
N GLY A 76 -26.92 -15.56 27.56
CA GLY A 76 -28.10 -16.41 27.82
C GLY A 76 -28.02 -17.17 29.15
N GLN A 77 -26.82 -17.59 29.58
CA GLN A 77 -26.60 -18.22 30.89
C GLN A 77 -26.81 -17.21 32.03
N LEU A 78 -26.24 -16.00 31.92
CA LEU A 78 -26.43 -14.94 32.91
C LEU A 78 -27.91 -14.55 33.08
N LEU A 79 -28.64 -14.38 31.97
CA LEU A 79 -30.09 -14.12 31.98
C LEU A 79 -30.94 -15.32 32.43
N THR A 80 -30.37 -16.54 32.44
CA THR A 80 -31.04 -17.71 33.03
C THR A 80 -30.87 -17.71 34.55
N MET A 81 -29.68 -17.32 35.04
CA MET A 81 -29.38 -17.26 36.48
C MET A 81 -30.27 -16.27 37.24
N THR A 82 -30.67 -15.15 36.63
CA THR A 82 -31.60 -14.18 37.25
C THR A 82 -33.05 -14.67 37.37
N ARG A 83 -33.32 -15.95 37.07
CA ARG A 83 -34.65 -16.59 37.21
C ARG A 83 -34.78 -17.37 38.53
N ASP A 84 -33.66 -17.69 39.17
CA ASP A 84 -33.63 -18.26 40.51
C ASP A 84 -33.86 -17.15 41.54
N VAL A 85 -34.68 -17.40 42.57
CA VAL A 85 -35.09 -16.36 43.53
C VAL A 85 -33.90 -15.85 44.35
N ASP A 86 -33.00 -16.77 44.72
CA ASP A 86 -31.83 -16.52 45.57
C ASP A 86 -30.54 -16.28 44.76
N TYR A 87 -30.65 -15.78 43.52
CA TYR A 87 -29.49 -15.58 42.65
C TYR A 87 -28.52 -14.52 43.18
N ASP A 88 -27.23 -14.79 43.08
CA ASP A 88 -26.18 -13.86 43.50
C ASP A 88 -26.04 -12.71 42.49
N GLN A 89 -26.49 -11.52 42.90
CA GLN A 89 -26.47 -10.29 42.12
C GLN A 89 -25.05 -9.73 41.92
N ASP A 90 -24.14 -9.94 42.87
CA ASP A 90 -22.75 -9.51 42.79
C ASP A 90 -21.96 -10.44 41.87
N ALA A 91 -22.16 -11.76 41.97
CA ALA A 91 -21.63 -12.72 41.01
C ALA A 91 -22.19 -12.54 39.60
N TYR A 92 -23.48 -12.20 39.45
CA TYR A 92 -24.06 -11.81 38.14
C TYR A 92 -23.33 -10.59 37.57
N SER A 93 -23.22 -9.51 38.37
CA SER A 93 -22.60 -8.25 37.96
C SER A 93 -21.14 -8.43 37.53
N LYS A 94 -20.35 -9.16 38.33
CA LYS A 94 -18.93 -9.45 38.04
C LYS A 94 -18.73 -10.29 36.77
N GLN A 95 -19.59 -11.28 36.54
CA GLN A 95 -19.53 -12.09 35.31
C GLN A 95 -19.96 -11.29 34.08
N LEU A 96 -20.97 -10.43 34.21
CA LEU A 96 -21.42 -9.55 33.13
C LEU A 96 -20.32 -8.52 32.77
N GLU A 97 -19.70 -7.87 33.75
CA GLU A 97 -18.60 -6.93 33.53
C GLU A 97 -17.40 -7.61 32.85
N THR A 98 -17.04 -8.82 33.29
CA THR A 98 -15.97 -9.63 32.66
C THR A 98 -16.32 -9.94 31.19
N LEU A 99 -17.57 -10.31 30.92
CA LEU A 99 -18.05 -10.59 29.56
C LEU A 99 -18.07 -9.34 28.67
N LEU A 100 -18.42 -8.18 29.21
CA LEU A 100 -18.38 -6.91 28.48
C LEU A 100 -16.93 -6.49 28.20
N ALA A 101 -16.00 -6.70 29.13
CA ALA A 101 -14.57 -6.45 28.93
C ALA A 101 -13.95 -7.37 27.86
N ASP A 102 -14.28 -8.67 27.85
CA ASP A 102 -13.93 -9.62 26.77
C ASP A 102 -14.40 -9.06 25.40
N GLN A 103 -15.67 -8.64 25.32
CA GLN A 103 -16.29 -8.13 24.10
C GLN A 103 -15.67 -6.83 23.60
N ILE A 104 -15.46 -5.86 24.49
CA ILE A 104 -14.85 -4.57 24.15
C ILE A 104 -13.42 -4.78 23.63
N THR A 105 -12.63 -5.62 24.29
CA THR A 105 -11.23 -5.89 23.91
C THR A 105 -11.13 -6.47 22.50
N ALA A 106 -11.91 -7.50 22.20
CA ALA A 106 -11.91 -8.14 20.88
C ALA A 106 -12.41 -7.20 19.76
N LEU A 107 -13.47 -6.43 20.02
CA LEU A 107 -14.03 -5.48 19.05
C LEU A 107 -13.10 -4.28 18.79
N VAL A 108 -12.36 -3.80 19.81
CA VAL A 108 -11.34 -2.75 19.64
C VAL A 108 -10.17 -3.26 18.80
N GLN A 109 -9.67 -4.48 19.06
CA GLN A 109 -8.59 -5.08 18.27
C GLN A 109 -8.98 -5.27 16.79
N PHE A 110 -10.17 -5.81 16.53
CA PHE A 110 -10.68 -5.98 15.16
C PHE A 110 -10.90 -4.65 14.44
N ARG A 111 -11.48 -3.65 15.13
CA ARG A 111 -11.62 -2.29 14.59
C ARG A 111 -10.26 -1.69 14.21
N GLU A 112 -9.23 -1.91 15.01
CA GLU A 112 -7.91 -1.34 14.75
C GLU A 112 -7.21 -1.99 13.55
N LYS A 113 -7.28 -3.31 13.41
CA LYS A 113 -6.88 -3.99 12.16
C LYS A 113 -7.62 -3.41 10.94
N ASN A 114 -8.93 -3.18 11.05
CA ASN A 114 -9.71 -2.58 9.96
C ASN A 114 -9.31 -1.12 9.65
N ASN A 115 -8.97 -0.31 10.66
CA ASN A 115 -8.43 1.04 10.46
C ASN A 115 -7.13 1.00 9.64
N GLN A 116 -6.22 0.08 9.99
CA GLN A 116 -4.92 -0.07 9.35
C GLN A 116 -5.05 -0.53 7.88
N TYR A 117 -5.89 -1.54 7.61
CA TYR A 117 -6.23 -1.94 6.25
C TYR A 117 -6.82 -0.79 5.42
N ARG A 118 -7.75 0.00 6.00
CA ARG A 118 -8.33 1.18 5.35
C ARG A 118 -7.32 2.30 5.09
N LEU A 119 -6.30 2.45 5.94
CA LEU A 119 -5.20 3.39 5.72
C LEU A 119 -4.30 2.92 4.57
N GLN A 120 -3.97 1.63 4.51
CA GLN A 120 -3.14 1.07 3.45
C GLN A 120 -3.86 1.05 2.08
N LEU A 121 -5.18 0.86 2.04
CA LEU A 121 -5.98 1.04 0.81
C LEU A 121 -5.80 2.46 0.23
N ALA A 122 -5.86 3.49 1.08
CA ALA A 122 -5.66 4.88 0.64
C ALA A 122 -4.20 5.19 0.25
N ASN A 123 -3.23 4.46 0.82
CA ASN A 123 -1.81 4.55 0.48
C ASN A 123 -1.52 3.89 -0.89
N GLU A 124 -2.02 2.67 -1.12
CA GLU A 124 -1.95 2.00 -2.43
C GLU A 124 -2.58 2.88 -3.49
N GLU A 125 -3.79 3.40 -3.29
CA GLU A 125 -4.48 4.21 -4.30
C GLU A 125 -3.63 5.43 -4.70
N GLN A 126 -2.96 6.10 -3.76
CA GLN A 126 -2.07 7.22 -4.06
C GLN A 126 -0.83 6.80 -4.86
N ILE A 127 -0.26 5.63 -4.63
CA ILE A 127 0.87 5.09 -5.42
C ILE A 127 0.37 4.68 -6.81
N SER A 128 -0.78 4.00 -6.87
CA SER A 128 -1.53 3.65 -8.08
C SER A 128 -1.83 4.88 -8.96
N GLN A 129 -2.18 6.02 -8.37
CA GLN A 129 -2.39 7.29 -9.07
C GLN A 129 -1.07 7.89 -9.55
N LYS A 130 -0.01 7.89 -8.72
CA LYS A 130 1.33 8.37 -9.10
C LYS A 130 1.85 7.64 -10.34
N MET A 131 1.88 6.31 -10.34
CA MET A 131 2.41 5.51 -11.46
C MET A 131 1.63 5.66 -12.77
N LYS A 132 0.34 5.96 -12.71
CA LYS A 132 -0.48 6.23 -13.91
C LYS A 132 -0.11 7.57 -14.56
N SER A 133 0.50 8.49 -13.82
CA SER A 133 0.90 9.83 -14.30
C SER A 133 2.07 9.82 -15.31
N PRO A 134 3.28 9.26 -15.02
CA PRO A 134 4.40 9.28 -15.98
C PRO A 134 4.10 8.47 -17.24
N LEU A 135 3.34 7.37 -17.13
CA LEU A 135 2.89 6.56 -18.27
C LEU A 135 1.97 7.34 -19.22
N VAL A 136 1.19 8.29 -18.71
CA VAL A 136 0.39 9.21 -19.55
C VAL A 136 1.29 10.29 -20.16
N SER A 137 2.23 10.87 -19.40
CA SER A 137 3.16 11.89 -19.89
C SER A 137 4.04 11.40 -21.04
N GLN A 138 4.59 10.18 -20.97
CA GLN A 138 5.36 9.58 -22.08
C GLN A 138 4.53 9.45 -23.38
N ARG A 139 3.22 9.27 -23.27
CA ARG A 139 2.32 9.10 -24.42
C ARG A 139 2.07 10.39 -25.21
N TYR A 140 2.39 11.56 -24.64
CA TYR A 140 2.33 12.86 -25.31
C TYR A 140 3.69 13.39 -25.79
N ALA A 141 4.79 12.70 -25.48
CA ALA A 141 6.15 13.09 -25.89
C ALA A 141 6.53 12.63 -27.33
N TYR A 142 5.58 12.07 -28.09
CA TYR A 142 5.81 11.41 -29.39
C TYR A 142 4.75 11.76 -30.47
N ASN A 143 4.12 12.94 -30.38
CA ASN A 143 3.24 13.49 -31.44
C ASN A 143 3.65 14.93 -31.77
#